data_AF-A0A7S0IZX9-F1
#
_entry.id   AF-A0A7S0IZX9-F1
#
_cell.length_a   1.000
_cell.length_b   1.000
_cell.length_c   1.000
_cell.angle_alpha   90.00
_cell.angle_beta   90.00
_cell.angle_gamma   90.00
#
_symmetry.space_group_name_H-M   'P 1'
#
loop_
_entity.id
_entity.type
_entity.pdbx_description
1 polymer ?
#
loop_
_entity_poly.entity_id
_entity_poly.type
_entity_poly.pdbx_seq_one_letter_code
_entity_poly.pdbx_strand_id
1 'polypeptide(L)'
;SFVSSRDPQCDGDIRTGRPGEVSTAIIGHPVWGAPSPSAAFAHDLCGLNLSFRYVAGYTPPAGVQKKGATVSVVLIDVANLTDVATLYTSAELSDYSYDDFKGYSPPISVVTQFRVPNGRVLYVSAVLLR
;
A
#
# COMPACT_ATOMS: atom_id res chain seq x y z
N SER A 1 -9.97 -4.39 -7.07
CA SER A 1 -10.61 -3.15 -7.59
C SER A 1 -10.80 -2.15 -6.45
N PHE A 2 -10.67 -0.85 -6.72
CA PHE A 2 -10.94 0.21 -5.73
C PHE A 2 -12.46 0.40 -5.59
N VAL A 3 -12.95 0.42 -4.36
CA VAL A 3 -14.35 0.73 -4.06
C VAL A 3 -14.41 1.78 -2.96
N SER A 4 -15.42 2.65 -3.01
CA SER A 4 -15.68 3.59 -1.93
C SER A 4 -15.72 2.84 -0.60
N SER A 5 -15.04 3.37 0.40
CA SER A 5 -14.98 2.70 1.69
C SER A 5 -16.38 2.63 2.30
N ARG A 6 -16.66 1.53 3.00
CA ARG A 6 -17.85 1.45 3.86
C ARG A 6 -17.71 2.30 5.12
N ASP A 7 -16.49 2.74 5.43
CA ASP A 7 -16.21 3.69 6.50
C ASP A 7 -16.16 5.11 5.91
N PRO A 8 -17.07 6.03 6.29
CA PRO A 8 -17.09 7.38 5.74
C PRO A 8 -15.88 8.23 6.13
N GLN A 9 -15.04 7.75 7.05
CA GLN A 9 -13.79 8.40 7.46
C GLN A 9 -12.58 7.94 6.63
N CYS A 10 -12.77 7.00 5.69
CA CYS A 10 -11.69 6.42 4.89
C CYS A 10 -11.87 6.71 3.39
N ASP A 11 -10.76 6.94 2.70
CA ASP A 11 -10.75 7.31 1.28
C ASP A 11 -11.13 6.14 0.34
N GLY A 12 -10.94 4.88 0.75
CA GLY A 12 -11.36 3.72 -0.04
C GLY A 12 -10.94 2.37 0.52
N ASP A 13 -11.55 1.30 -0.01
CA ASP A 13 -11.21 -0.09 0.32
C ASP A 13 -10.49 -0.76 -0.87
N ILE A 14 -9.50 -1.59 -0.55
CA ILE A 14 -8.83 -2.50 -1.49
C ILE A 14 -9.30 -3.92 -1.21
N ARG A 15 -9.67 -4.68 -2.24
CA ARG A 15 -10.14 -6.06 -2.12
C ARG A 15 -9.40 -6.99 -3.05
N THR A 16 -9.02 -8.17 -2.55
CA THR A 16 -8.48 -9.30 -3.32
C THR A 16 -9.27 -10.56 -2.99
N GLY A 17 -9.68 -11.34 -4.00
CA GLY A 17 -10.55 -12.50 -3.84
C GLY A 17 -9.83 -13.85 -3.95
N ARG A 18 -8.84 -13.99 -4.84
CA ARG A 18 -8.20 -15.26 -5.20
C ARG A 18 -6.72 -15.32 -4.79
N PRO A 19 -6.17 -16.51 -4.51
CA PRO A 19 -4.72 -16.69 -4.39
C PRO A 19 -4.01 -16.24 -5.67
N GLY A 20 -2.91 -15.51 -5.53
CA GLY A 20 -2.15 -14.87 -6.61
C GLY A 20 -2.75 -13.57 -7.14
N GLU A 21 -3.91 -13.14 -6.63
CA GLU A 21 -4.54 -11.89 -7.08
C GLU A 21 -3.85 -10.69 -6.45
N VAL A 22 -3.53 -9.71 -7.30
CA VAL A 22 -2.98 -8.41 -6.92
C VAL A 22 -4.06 -7.36 -7.09
N SER A 23 -4.24 -6.51 -6.09
CA SER A 23 -5.03 -5.28 -6.21
C SER A 23 -4.24 -4.08 -5.73
N THR A 24 -4.39 -2.98 -6.46
CA THR A 24 -3.60 -1.76 -6.26
C THR A 24 -4.54 -0.58 -6.01
N ALA A 25 -4.14 0.32 -5.12
CA ALA A 25 -4.76 1.62 -4.95
C ALA A 25 -3.71 2.71 -4.83
N ILE A 26 -3.92 3.83 -5.54
CA ILE A 26 -3.10 5.02 -5.38
C ILE A 26 -3.55 5.72 -4.09
N ILE A 27 -2.59 6.02 -3.22
CA ILE A 27 -2.83 6.66 -1.93
C ILE A 27 -2.16 8.02 -1.95
N GLY A 28 -2.97 9.08 -1.84
CA GLY A 28 -2.49 10.45 -1.76
C GLY A 28 -2.27 11.14 -3.11
N HIS A 29 -1.64 12.32 -3.03
CA HIS A 29 -1.39 13.19 -4.17
C HIS A 29 -0.06 12.82 -4.86
N PRO A 30 0.16 13.25 -6.11
CA PRO A 30 1.44 13.01 -6.78
C PRO A 30 2.59 13.70 -6.02
N VAL A 31 3.73 13.01 -5.97
CA VAL A 31 5.01 13.59 -5.55
C VAL A 31 5.72 14.06 -6.82
N TRP A 32 5.67 15.36 -7.06
CA TRP A 32 6.27 15.97 -8.25
C TRP A 32 7.75 16.21 -8.04
N GLY A 33 8.60 15.61 -8.88
CA GLY A 33 9.98 16.07 -9.02
C GLY A 33 10.03 17.35 -9.85
N ALA A 34 9.93 18.51 -9.20
CA ALA A 34 9.91 19.80 -9.90
C ALA A 34 11.16 20.00 -10.76
N PRO A 35 11.04 20.42 -12.03
CA PRO A 35 12.15 20.51 -12.98
C PRO A 35 13.13 21.61 -12.57
N SER A 36 14.14 21.26 -11.77
CA SER A 36 15.32 22.11 -11.61
C SER A 36 16.29 21.80 -12.75
N PRO A 37 16.66 22.75 -13.62
CA PRO A 37 17.49 22.48 -14.80
C PRO A 37 18.91 21.99 -14.47
N SER A 38 19.32 22.03 -13.21
CA SER A 38 20.67 21.64 -12.75
C SER A 38 20.68 20.50 -11.72
N ALA A 39 19.51 20.04 -11.25
CA ALA A 39 19.45 19.00 -10.21
C ALA A 39 19.11 17.63 -10.79
N ALA A 40 19.81 16.59 -10.35
CA ALA A 40 19.45 15.20 -10.65
C ALA A 40 18.21 14.72 -9.86
N PHE A 41 17.98 15.31 -8.68
CA PHE A 41 16.90 14.97 -7.77
C PHE A 41 16.16 16.24 -7.33
N ALA A 42 14.87 16.12 -7.09
CA ALA A 42 14.02 17.25 -6.72
C ALA A 42 13.63 17.25 -5.23
N HIS A 43 13.37 16.08 -4.66
CA HIS A 43 12.93 15.92 -3.27
C HIS A 43 13.50 14.65 -2.65
N ASP A 44 13.71 14.69 -1.34
CA ASP A 44 13.98 13.50 -0.52
C ASP A 44 12.67 13.10 0.19
N LEU A 45 12.25 11.86 -0.01
CA LEU A 45 11.21 11.23 0.79
C LEU A 45 11.89 10.67 2.05
N CYS A 46 11.69 11.37 3.17
CA CYS A 46 12.31 11.04 4.46
C CYS A 46 11.51 10.02 5.28
N GLY A 47 10.22 9.86 4.98
CA GLY A 47 9.37 8.93 5.70
C GLY A 47 7.95 8.90 5.21
N LEU A 48 7.24 7.85 5.63
CA LEU A 48 5.83 7.63 5.41
C LEU A 48 5.19 7.17 6.72
N ASN A 49 4.03 7.72 7.05
CA ASN A 49 3.19 7.20 8.13
C ASN A 49 1.92 6.64 7.50
N LEU A 50 1.56 5.41 7.86
CA LEU A 50 0.38 4.75 7.37
C LEU A 50 -0.28 3.91 8.46
N SER A 51 -1.58 3.74 8.36
CA SER A 51 -2.34 2.78 9.17
C SER A 51 -3.40 2.19 8.27
N PHE A 52 -3.65 0.88 8.40
CA PHE A 52 -4.67 0.24 7.59
C PHE A 52 -5.53 -0.70 8.43
N ARG A 53 -6.75 -0.90 7.95
CA ARG A 53 -7.66 -1.92 8.44
C ARG A 53 -7.66 -3.06 7.44
N TYR A 54 -7.52 -4.28 7.94
CA TYR A 54 -7.59 -5.46 7.11
C TYR A 54 -8.61 -6.44 7.68
N VAL A 55 -9.37 -7.04 6.77
CA VAL A 55 -10.33 -8.09 7.09
C VAL A 55 -10.13 -9.20 6.06
N ALA A 56 -9.62 -10.35 6.50
CA ALA A 56 -9.57 -11.53 5.65
C ALA A 56 -10.94 -12.20 5.61
N GLY A 57 -11.20 -12.93 4.52
CA GLY A 57 -12.36 -13.82 4.43
C GLY A 57 -12.36 -14.92 5.50
N TYR A 58 -13.42 -15.73 5.46
CA TYR A 58 -13.77 -16.75 6.47
C TYR A 58 -12.59 -17.61 6.95
N THR A 59 -12.65 -17.96 8.23
CA THR A 59 -11.74 -18.93 8.87
C THR A 59 -11.76 -20.25 8.08
N PRO A 60 -10.60 -20.79 7.67
CA PRO A 60 -10.56 -22.03 6.92
C PRO A 60 -10.98 -23.23 7.79
N PRO A 61 -11.43 -24.35 7.18
CA PRO A 61 -11.75 -25.58 7.91
C PRO A 61 -10.57 -26.09 8.75
N ALA A 62 -10.87 -26.86 9.79
CA ALA A 62 -9.85 -27.48 10.64
C ALA A 62 -8.83 -28.28 9.80
N GLY A 63 -7.54 -28.04 10.05
CA GLY A 63 -6.43 -28.67 9.31
C GLY A 63 -5.97 -27.93 8.05
N VAL A 64 -6.63 -26.83 7.65
CA VAL A 64 -6.20 -25.99 6.54
C VAL A 64 -5.51 -24.74 7.06
N GLN A 65 -4.24 -24.53 6.68
CA GLN A 65 -3.51 -23.33 7.05
C GLN A 65 -4.05 -22.10 6.31
N LYS A 66 -4.36 -21.04 7.04
CA LYS A 66 -4.75 -19.75 6.46
C LYS A 66 -3.50 -19.06 5.91
N LYS A 67 -3.44 -18.83 4.59
CA LYS A 67 -2.48 -17.89 4.00
C LYS A 67 -3.04 -16.48 4.06
N GLY A 68 -2.32 -15.58 4.74
CA GLY A 68 -2.70 -14.18 4.85
C GLY A 68 -2.34 -13.41 3.59
N ALA A 69 -3.08 -12.34 3.30
CA ALA A 69 -2.61 -11.37 2.32
C ALA A 69 -1.44 -10.56 2.88
N THR A 70 -0.65 -9.94 2.01
CA THR A 70 0.37 -8.95 2.37
C THR A 70 -0.01 -7.60 1.78
N VAL A 71 0.25 -6.53 2.54
CA VAL A 71 0.11 -5.15 2.08
C VAL A 71 1.50 -4.59 1.88
N SER A 72 1.79 -4.17 0.66
CA SER A 72 3.00 -3.42 0.34
C SER A 72 2.66 -1.97 0.00
N VAL A 73 3.53 -1.05 0.36
CA VAL A 73 3.48 0.33 -0.14
C VAL A 73 4.64 0.55 -1.08
N VAL A 74 4.32 0.98 -2.30
CA VAL A 74 5.26 1.18 -3.39
C VAL A 74 5.17 2.60 -3.93
N LEU A 75 6.28 3.05 -4.52
CA LEU A 75 6.32 4.23 -5.38
C LEU A 75 6.16 3.78 -6.83
N ILE A 76 5.26 4.41 -7.56
CA ILE A 76 4.96 4.12 -8.97
C ILE A 76 5.31 5.34 -9.81
N ASP A 77 6.01 5.14 -10.93
CA ASP A 77 6.20 6.20 -11.94
C ASP A 77 4.93 6.36 -12.77
N VAL A 78 4.37 7.56 -12.78
CA VAL A 78 3.09 7.85 -13.45
C VAL A 78 3.18 7.70 -14.97
N ALA A 79 4.37 7.87 -15.55
CA ALA A 79 4.53 7.82 -17.00
C ALA A 79 4.33 6.42 -17.58
N ASN A 80 4.67 5.37 -16.83
CA ASN A 80 4.68 3.99 -17.30
C ASN A 80 3.98 3.01 -16.34
N LEU A 81 3.48 3.48 -15.20
CA LEU A 81 2.80 2.71 -14.17
C LEU A 81 3.67 1.56 -13.61
N THR A 82 4.98 1.74 -13.56
CA THR A 82 5.91 0.75 -13.00
C THR A 82 6.33 1.08 -11.59
N ASP A 83 6.47 0.06 -10.76
CA ASP A 83 7.05 0.18 -9.42
C ASP A 83 8.51 0.62 -9.52
N VAL A 84 8.84 1.70 -8.80
CA VAL A 84 10.18 2.30 -8.73
C VAL A 84 10.88 1.91 -7.44
N ALA A 85 10.11 1.77 -6.34
CA ALA A 85 10.62 1.33 -5.05
C ALA A 85 9.51 0.76 -4.18
N THR A 86 9.83 -0.24 -3.35
CA THR A 86 8.97 -0.68 -2.26
C THR A 86 9.42 0.00 -0.97
N LEU A 87 8.50 0.75 -0.34
CA LEU A 87 8.74 1.45 0.92
C LEU A 87 8.45 0.55 2.12
N TYR A 88 7.45 -0.31 2.01
CA TYR A 88 6.98 -1.17 3.10
C TYR A 88 6.38 -2.46 2.57
N THR A 89 6.51 -3.54 3.34
CA THR A 89 5.75 -4.77 3.17
C THR A 89 5.36 -5.29 4.55
N SER A 90 4.08 -5.56 4.76
CA SER A 90 3.60 -6.15 6.01
C SER A 90 4.00 -7.62 6.13
N ALA A 91 4.02 -8.14 7.36
CA ALA A 91 3.91 -9.59 7.56
C ALA A 91 2.59 -10.11 6.97
N GLU A 92 2.48 -11.43 6.80
CA GLU A 92 1.22 -12.05 6.39
C GLU A 92 0.10 -11.71 7.37
N LEU A 93 -1.02 -11.25 6.84
CA LEU A 93 -2.18 -10.84 7.63
C LEU A 93 -3.09 -12.04 7.93
N SER A 94 -2.51 -13.21 8.25
CA SER A 94 -3.24 -14.46 8.49
C SER A 94 -4.15 -14.37 9.72
N ASP A 95 -3.74 -13.60 10.73
CA ASP A 95 -4.38 -13.60 12.05
C ASP A 95 -5.61 -12.69 12.12
N TYR A 96 -5.89 -11.94 11.05
CA TYR A 96 -7.04 -11.05 10.97
C TYR A 96 -8.22 -11.79 10.35
N SER A 97 -9.27 -12.08 11.13
CA SER A 97 -10.50 -12.73 10.66
C SER A 97 -11.67 -11.73 10.59
N TYR A 98 -12.57 -11.91 9.62
CA TYR A 98 -13.85 -11.19 9.55
C TYR A 98 -14.65 -11.32 10.84
N ASP A 99 -14.63 -12.50 11.45
CA ASP A 99 -15.45 -12.83 12.62
C ASP A 99 -14.95 -12.15 13.91
N ASP A 100 -13.69 -11.68 13.93
CA ASP A 100 -12.97 -11.33 15.14
C ASP A 100 -12.20 -10.00 15.00
N PHE A 101 -12.92 -8.98 14.52
CA PHE A 101 -12.35 -7.66 14.22
C PHE A 101 -11.66 -7.02 15.44
N LYS A 102 -10.33 -6.80 15.35
CA LYS A 102 -9.52 -6.23 16.45
C LYS A 102 -9.22 -4.72 16.33
N GLY A 103 -9.66 -4.05 15.27
CA GLY A 103 -9.37 -2.61 15.03
C GLY A 103 -8.46 -2.35 13.83
N TYR A 104 -7.96 -1.11 13.72
CA TYR A 104 -6.89 -0.75 12.79
C TYR A 104 -5.55 -1.32 13.27
N SER A 105 -4.60 -1.50 12.34
CA SER A 105 -3.21 -1.69 12.73
C SER A 105 -2.77 -0.51 13.61
N PRO A 106 -1.85 -0.72 14.56
CA PRO A 106 -1.09 0.40 15.13
C PRO A 106 -0.53 1.28 14.00
N PRO A 107 -0.33 2.59 14.22
CA PRO A 107 0.35 3.44 13.24
C PRO A 107 1.71 2.86 12.86
N ILE A 108 1.94 2.70 11.56
CA ILE A 108 3.19 2.21 11.00
C ILE A 108 3.95 3.42 10.45
N SER A 109 5.11 3.68 11.02
CA SER A 109 6.05 4.70 10.57
C SER A 109 7.21 4.03 9.85
N VAL A 110 7.41 4.42 8.60
CA VAL A 110 8.47 3.92 7.73
C VAL A 110 9.42 5.07 7.46
N VAL A 111 10.66 4.96 7.96
CA VAL A 111 11.74 5.86 7.56
C VAL A 111 12.24 5.41 6.20
N THR A 112 12.33 6.34 5.27
CA THR A 112 12.89 6.09 3.93
C THR A 112 13.88 7.19 3.58
N GLN A 113 14.76 6.90 2.61
CA GLN A 113 15.69 7.87 2.04
C GLN A 113 15.61 7.79 0.52
N PHE A 114 14.39 7.83 -0.01
CA PHE A 114 14.18 7.76 -1.45
C PHE A 114 14.30 9.14 -2.07
N ARG A 115 15.20 9.29 -3.04
CA ARG A 115 15.36 10.53 -3.80
C ARG A 115 14.48 10.53 -5.03
N VAL A 116 13.53 11.46 -5.09
CA VAL A 116 12.65 11.64 -6.24
C VAL A 116 13.45 12.18 -7.42
N PRO A 117 13.59 11.42 -8.52
CA PRO A 117 14.31 11.90 -9.68
C PRO A 117 13.64 13.16 -10.25
N ASN A 118 14.47 14.09 -10.70
CA ASN A 118 13.99 15.31 -11.29
C ASN A 118 13.20 15.03 -12.60
N GLY A 119 12.12 15.77 -12.82
CA GLY A 119 11.26 15.60 -14.00
C GLY A 119 10.39 14.33 -13.99
N ARG A 120 10.37 13.58 -12.88
CA ARG A 120 9.47 12.44 -12.68
C ARG A 120 8.31 12.82 -11.78
N VAL A 121 7.17 12.18 -12.01
CA VAL A 121 6.02 12.23 -11.11
C VAL A 121 5.84 10.83 -10.54
N LEU A 122 5.80 10.73 -9.21
CA LEU A 122 5.60 9.46 -8.53
C LEU A 122 4.28 9.46 -7.77
N TYR A 123 3.60 8.32 -7.74
CA TYR A 123 2.50 8.06 -6.81
C TYR A 123 2.95 7.11 -5.71
N VAL A 124 2.45 7.34 -4.50
CA VAL A 124 2.44 6.32 -3.45
C VAL A 124 1.24 5.41 -3.70
N SER A 125 1.45 4.11 -3.63
CA SER A 125 0.40 3.13 -3.88
C SER A 125 0.47 1.98 -2.88
N ALA A 126 -0.70 1.54 -2.39
CA ALA A 126 -0.82 0.28 -1.68
C ALA A 126 -1.13 -0.86 -2.66
N VAL A 127 -0.39 -1.95 -2.51
CA VAL A 127 -0.54 -3.19 -3.25
C VAL A 127 -0.93 -4.28 -2.26
N LEU A 128 -2.09 -4.87 -2.45
CA LEU A 128 -2.58 -6.02 -1.70
C LEU A 128 -2.35 -7.28 -2.54
N LEU A 129 -1.58 -8.23 -2.03
CA LEU A 129 -1.31 -9.53 -2.66
C LEU A 129 -1.84 -10.65 -1.76
N ARG A 130 -2.57 -11.60 -2.34
CA ARG A 130 -3.06 -12.81 -1.65
C ARG A 130 -2.42 -14.08 -2.19
#